data_AF-A0A3A8KYF3-F1
#
_entry.id   AF-A0A3A8KYF3-F1
#
_cell.length_a   1.000
_cell.length_b   1.000
_cell.length_c   1.000
_cell.angle_alpha   90.00
_cell.angle_beta   90.00
_cell.angle_gamma   90.00
#
_symmetry.space_group_name_H-M   'P 1'
#
loop_
_entity.id
_entity.type
_entity.pdbx_description
1 polymer ?
#
loop_
_entity_poly.entity_id
_entity_poly.type
_entity_poly.pdbx_seq_one_letter_code
_entity_poly.pdbx_strand_id
1 'polypeptide(L)'
;MVPRVVAAGTLWTTSTSRFLLMLTAISLPITVALSGAIAAWMFRPDFSVTVFWISMVSVGFIVGLITLLSMIVQVDAPGSTWLKLPWQHIECFERGATLRDAGGQVLGDMSAGTLRVARTNLRHGKGLVGAVALKHAGGTTWVVPYQLLGAWSGMRAVEHTAQAHRIGDPLFDALLKVAE
;
A
#
# COMPACT_ATOMS: atom_id res chain seq x y z
N MET A 1 35.61 -7.06 1.98
CA MET A 1 34.87 -6.58 0.80
C MET A 1 33.44 -6.37 1.23
N VAL A 2 32.89 -5.16 1.05
CA VAL A 2 31.47 -4.90 1.29
C VAL A 2 30.69 -5.55 0.14
N PRO A 3 29.72 -6.45 0.39
CA PRO A 3 28.95 -7.08 -0.67
C PRO A 3 28.19 -6.02 -1.47
N ARG A 4 28.26 -6.11 -2.80
CA ARG A 4 27.61 -5.14 -3.69
C ARG A 4 26.09 -5.36 -3.67
N VAL A 5 25.35 -4.29 -3.37
CA VAL A 5 23.89 -4.28 -3.48
C VAL A 5 23.51 -4.31 -4.95
N VAL A 6 22.67 -5.28 -5.34
CA VAL A 6 22.17 -5.49 -6.70
C VAL A 6 20.82 -4.82 -6.89
N ALA A 7 19.96 -4.89 -5.87
CA ALA A 7 18.67 -4.22 -5.85
C ALA A 7 18.28 -3.91 -4.41
N ALA A 8 17.58 -2.80 -4.20
CA ALA A 8 17.04 -2.44 -2.89
C ALA A 8 15.64 -1.85 -3.07
N GLY A 9 14.79 -2.02 -2.06
CA GLY A 9 13.48 -1.38 -2.04
C GLY A 9 12.88 -1.33 -0.66
N THR A 10 11.90 -0.44 -0.51
CA THR A 10 11.16 -0.25 0.73
C THR A 10 9.75 -0.75 0.53
N LEU A 11 9.30 -1.60 1.45
CA LEU A 11 7.90 -1.97 1.59
C LEU A 11 7.18 -0.87 2.35
N TRP A 12 6.05 -0.45 1.80
CA TRP A 12 5.25 0.63 2.33
C TRP A 12 3.92 0.08 2.85
N THR A 13 3.43 0.65 3.94
CA THR A 13 2.10 0.37 4.49
C THR A 13 1.29 1.64 4.63
N THR A 14 0.02 1.61 4.27
CA THR A 14 -0.86 2.78 4.36
C THR A 14 -1.25 3.04 5.81
N SER A 15 -1.03 4.27 6.29
CA SER A 15 -1.43 4.66 7.63
C SER A 15 -2.88 5.14 7.63
N THR A 16 -3.78 4.36 8.24
CA THR A 16 -5.21 4.71 8.34
C THR A 16 -5.42 6.06 9.02
N SER A 17 -4.65 6.37 10.07
CA SER A 17 -4.77 7.64 10.78
C SER A 17 -4.36 8.83 9.90
N ARG A 18 -3.23 8.75 9.17
CA ARG A 18 -2.83 9.79 8.22
C ARG A 18 -3.85 9.93 7.09
N PHE A 19 -4.41 8.82 6.63
CA PHE A 19 -5.45 8.83 5.60
C PHE A 19 -6.72 9.56 6.05
N LEU A 20 -7.27 9.22 7.22
CA LEU A 20 -8.46 9.88 7.73
C LEU A 20 -8.21 11.37 8.02
N LEU A 21 -7.07 11.71 8.62
CA LEU A 21 -6.70 13.10 8.88
C LEU A 21 -6.62 13.91 7.58
N MET A 22 -5.99 13.36 6.55
CA MET A 22 -5.86 14.05 5.26
C MET A 22 -7.20 14.15 4.52
N LEU A 23 -8.04 13.12 4.60
CA LEU A 23 -9.40 13.15 4.06
C LEU A 23 -10.21 14.28 4.70
N THR A 24 -10.18 14.41 6.02
CA THR A 24 -10.87 15.49 6.73
C THR A 24 -10.25 16.84 6.41
N ALA A 25 -8.91 16.95 6.39
CA ALA A 25 -8.21 18.20 6.12
C ALA A 25 -8.49 18.77 4.72
N ILE A 26 -8.73 17.91 3.73
CA ILE A 26 -9.08 18.33 2.36
C ILE A 26 -10.59 18.57 2.22
N SER A 27 -11.42 17.64 2.70
CA SER A 27 -12.86 17.71 2.46
C SER A 27 -13.54 18.81 3.28
N LEU A 28 -13.15 19.01 4.55
CA LEU A 28 -13.84 19.93 5.46
C LEU A 28 -13.79 21.39 4.97
N PRO A 29 -12.63 21.98 4.56
CA PRO A 29 -12.60 23.36 4.09
C PRO A 29 -13.44 23.58 2.83
N ILE A 30 -13.42 22.62 1.90
CA ILE A 30 -14.19 22.68 0.66
C ILE A 30 -15.70 22.61 0.97
N THR A 31 -16.10 21.69 1.84
CA THR A 31 -17.50 21.60 2.29
C THR A 31 -17.95 22.88 2.97
N VAL A 32 -17.13 23.47 3.85
CA VAL A 32 -17.44 24.74 4.52
C VAL A 32 -17.58 25.89 3.51
N ALA A 33 -16.66 26.02 2.56
CA ALA A 33 -16.71 27.07 1.54
C ALA A 33 -17.97 26.97 0.65
N LEU A 34 -18.29 25.76 0.16
CA LEU A 34 -19.48 25.52 -0.66
C LEU A 34 -20.78 25.68 0.15
N SER A 35 -20.78 25.26 1.41
CA SER A 35 -21.93 25.46 2.31
C SER A 35 -22.14 26.94 2.64
N GLY A 36 -21.07 27.73 2.76
CA GLY A 36 -21.15 29.18 2.94
C GLY A 36 -21.85 29.89 1.76
N ALA A 37 -21.58 29.44 0.52
CA ALA A 37 -22.28 29.94 -0.66
C ALA A 37 -23.79 29.60 -0.63
N ILE A 38 -24.15 28.42 -0.10
CA ILE A 38 -25.55 28.02 0.09
C ILE A 38 -26.21 28.79 1.24
N ALA A 39 -25.47 29.13 2.29
CA ALA A 39 -25.97 29.95 3.40
C ALA A 39 -26.26 31.40 2.97
N ALA A 40 -25.55 31.95 1.98
CA ALA A 40 -25.89 33.24 1.40
C ALA A 40 -27.29 33.27 0.74
N TRP A 41 -27.86 32.08 0.44
CA TRP A 41 -29.22 31.92 -0.06
C TRP A 41 -30.30 32.09 1.02
N MET A 42 -29.92 32.17 2.30
CA MET A 42 -30.83 32.41 3.43
C MET A 42 -31.53 33.77 3.38
N PHE A 43 -31.00 34.73 2.63
CA PHE A 43 -31.58 36.08 2.52
C PHE A 43 -32.69 36.19 1.46
N ARG A 44 -33.11 35.08 0.85
CA ARG A 44 -34.19 35.09 -0.14
C ARG A 44 -35.57 34.81 0.47
N PRO A 45 -36.64 35.42 -0.07
CA PRO A 45 -38.00 35.25 0.44
C PRO A 45 -38.57 33.83 0.23
N ASP A 46 -37.98 33.00 -0.64
CA ASP A 46 -38.34 31.61 -0.93
C ASP A 46 -37.51 30.57 -0.15
N PHE A 47 -36.81 30.99 0.91
CA PHE A 47 -35.96 30.12 1.70
C PHE A 47 -36.72 28.95 2.36
N SER A 48 -36.15 27.75 2.25
CA SER A 48 -36.62 26.54 2.94
C SER A 48 -35.49 25.90 3.73
N VAL A 49 -35.69 25.76 5.05
CA VAL A 49 -34.75 25.10 5.97
C VAL A 49 -34.47 23.66 5.55
N THR A 50 -35.51 22.95 5.08
CA THR A 50 -35.39 21.55 4.64
C THR A 50 -34.49 21.44 3.41
N VAL A 51 -34.69 22.33 2.42
CA VAL A 51 -33.86 22.36 1.20
C VAL A 51 -32.41 22.69 1.56
N PHE A 52 -32.20 23.68 2.43
CA PHE A 52 -30.87 24.07 2.91
C PHE A 52 -30.12 22.88 3.55
N TRP A 53 -30.76 22.17 4.48
CA TRP A 53 -30.16 21.00 5.13
C TRP A 53 -29.82 19.88 4.14
N ILE A 54 -30.75 19.56 3.23
CA ILE A 54 -30.51 18.55 2.19
C ILE A 54 -29.32 18.97 1.31
N SER A 55 -29.25 20.23 0.91
CA SER A 55 -28.13 20.76 0.11
C SER A 55 -26.80 20.69 0.87
N MET A 56 -26.75 21.06 2.14
CA MET A 56 -25.52 20.96 2.95
C MET A 56 -25.03 19.52 3.08
N VAL A 57 -25.93 18.57 3.40
CA VAL A 57 -25.58 17.15 3.52
C VAL A 57 -25.12 16.61 2.17
N SER A 58 -25.80 16.96 1.07
CA SER A 58 -25.44 16.50 -0.28
C SER A 58 -24.07 17.02 -0.70
N VAL A 59 -23.76 18.29 -0.43
CA VAL A 59 -22.45 18.88 -0.71
C VAL A 59 -21.35 18.20 0.08
N GLY A 60 -21.55 18.00 1.39
CA GLY A 60 -20.59 17.29 2.24
C GLY A 60 -20.32 15.87 1.74
N PHE A 61 -21.37 15.15 1.38
CA PHE A 61 -21.26 13.80 0.83
C PHE A 61 -20.49 13.77 -0.51
N ILE A 62 -20.84 14.65 -1.45
CA ILE A 62 -20.20 14.70 -2.77
C ILE A 62 -18.71 15.06 -2.64
N VAL A 63 -18.40 16.10 -1.87
CA VAL A 63 -17.00 16.53 -1.63
C VAL A 63 -16.22 15.40 -0.93
N GLY A 64 -16.79 14.79 0.09
CA GLY A 64 -16.19 13.66 0.80
C GLY A 64 -15.91 12.48 -0.14
N LEU A 65 -16.86 12.12 -0.99
CA LEU A 65 -16.73 11.02 -1.94
C LEU A 65 -15.66 11.29 -3.01
N ILE A 66 -15.67 12.48 -3.62
CA ILE A 66 -14.66 12.87 -4.63
C ILE A 66 -13.26 12.88 -4.00
N THR A 67 -13.14 13.44 -2.79
CA THR A 67 -11.87 13.46 -2.06
C THR A 67 -11.40 12.05 -1.78
N LEU A 68 -12.26 11.19 -1.23
CA LEU A 68 -11.96 9.79 -0.94
C LEU A 68 -11.47 9.04 -2.17
N LEU A 69 -12.19 9.12 -3.29
CA LEU A 69 -11.80 8.46 -4.53
C LEU A 69 -10.44 8.96 -5.05
N SER A 70 -10.24 10.27 -5.04
CA SER A 70 -8.97 10.88 -5.46
C SER A 70 -7.80 10.41 -4.60
N MET A 71 -8.01 10.30 -3.29
CA MET A 71 -7.01 9.82 -2.35
C MET A 71 -6.68 8.34 -2.56
N ILE A 72 -7.68 7.49 -2.76
CA ILE A 72 -7.48 6.05 -3.04
C ILE A 72 -6.60 5.88 -4.28
N VAL A 73 -6.89 6.60 -5.36
CA VAL A 73 -6.08 6.56 -6.59
C VAL A 73 -4.63 6.98 -6.34
N GLN A 74 -4.42 8.04 -5.56
CA GLN A 74 -3.06 8.51 -5.24
C GLN A 74 -2.30 7.54 -4.33
N VAL A 75 -2.96 6.88 -3.38
CA VAL A 75 -2.33 5.89 -2.50
C VAL A 75 -1.99 4.62 -3.30
N ASP A 76 -2.87 4.16 -4.18
CA ASP A 76 -2.68 2.91 -4.92
C ASP A 76 -1.75 3.03 -6.13
N ALA A 77 -1.40 4.26 -6.54
CA ALA A 77 -0.48 4.49 -7.64
C ALA A 77 0.88 3.77 -7.42
N PRO A 78 1.45 3.12 -8.46
CA PRO A 78 2.76 2.47 -8.38
C PRO A 78 3.84 3.44 -7.90
N GLY A 79 4.66 3.02 -6.94
CA GLY A 79 5.71 3.86 -6.35
C GLY A 79 5.23 5.01 -5.45
N SER A 80 3.92 5.20 -5.27
CA SER A 80 3.41 6.25 -4.38
C SER A 80 3.81 5.98 -2.93
N THR A 81 4.47 6.97 -2.33
CA THR A 81 4.80 7.04 -0.90
C THR A 81 3.79 7.88 -0.12
N TRP A 82 2.80 8.45 -0.80
CA TRP A 82 1.84 9.37 -0.21
C TRP A 82 0.96 8.66 0.83
N LEU A 83 0.91 9.21 2.05
CA LEU A 83 0.23 8.65 3.23
C LEU A 83 0.67 7.23 3.63
N LYS A 84 1.77 6.75 3.07
CA LYS A 84 2.37 5.48 3.48
C LYS A 84 3.51 5.70 4.46
N LEU A 85 3.75 4.68 5.25
CA LEU A 85 4.87 4.57 6.16
C LEU A 85 5.82 3.48 5.66
N PRO A 86 7.13 3.67 5.79
CA PRO A 86 8.06 2.57 5.57
C PRO A 86 7.73 1.49 6.60
N TRP A 87 7.68 0.25 6.14
CA TRP A 87 7.41 -0.90 6.98
C TRP A 87 8.66 -1.77 7.12
N GLN A 88 9.25 -2.14 5.97
CA GLN A 88 10.45 -2.95 5.91
C GLN A 88 11.33 -2.49 4.75
N HIS A 89 12.65 -2.65 4.88
CA HIS A 89 13.61 -2.44 3.80
C HIS A 89 14.19 -3.77 3.37
N ILE A 90 14.26 -4.00 2.07
CA ILE A 90 14.84 -5.19 1.46
C ILE A 90 16.07 -4.76 0.69
N GLU A 91 17.20 -5.41 0.97
CA GLU A 91 18.43 -5.27 0.20
C GLU A 91 18.84 -6.63 -0.34
N CYS A 92 18.94 -6.74 -1.65
CA CYS A 92 19.43 -7.92 -2.35
C CYS A 92 20.88 -7.70 -2.78
N PHE A 93 21.71 -8.69 -2.48
CA PHE A 93 23.10 -8.82 -2.89
C PHE A 93 23.21 -9.92 -3.95
N GLU A 94 24.39 -10.07 -4.56
CA GLU A 94 24.60 -11.06 -5.63
C GLU A 94 24.26 -12.51 -5.23
N ARG A 95 24.38 -12.85 -3.95
CA ARG A 95 24.16 -14.22 -3.43
C ARG A 95 23.35 -14.26 -2.14
N GLY A 96 22.57 -13.22 -1.85
CA GLY A 96 21.77 -13.19 -0.62
C GLY A 96 20.86 -11.98 -0.53
N ALA A 97 20.09 -11.91 0.54
CA ALA A 97 19.22 -10.79 0.84
C ALA A 97 19.24 -10.50 2.34
N THR A 98 19.00 -9.25 2.68
CA THR A 98 18.73 -8.80 4.06
C THR A 98 17.39 -8.09 4.11
N LEU A 99 16.69 -8.29 5.21
CA LEU A 99 15.43 -7.64 5.52
C LEU A 99 15.65 -6.82 6.80
N ARG A 100 15.25 -5.55 6.75
CA ARG A 100 15.30 -4.63 7.88
C ARG A 100 13.91 -4.07 8.18
N ASP A 101 13.67 -3.66 9.41
CA ASP A 101 12.47 -2.91 9.76
C ASP A 101 12.59 -1.44 9.31
N ALA A 102 11.53 -0.66 9.55
CA ALA A 102 11.50 0.77 9.26
C ALA A 102 12.55 1.61 10.02
N GLY A 103 13.09 1.10 11.14
CA GLY A 103 14.13 1.74 11.94
C GLY A 103 15.55 1.34 11.52
N GLY A 104 15.70 0.41 10.57
CA GLY A 104 16.97 -0.11 10.07
C GLY A 104 17.52 -1.32 10.84
N GLN A 105 16.80 -1.81 11.86
CA GLN A 105 17.15 -3.05 12.58
C GLN A 105 17.02 -4.24 11.63
N VAL A 106 17.98 -5.17 11.67
CA VAL A 106 17.94 -6.37 10.83
C VAL A 106 16.89 -7.34 11.36
N LEU A 107 15.86 -7.60 10.56
CA LEU A 107 14.83 -8.58 10.82
C LEU A 107 15.24 -9.99 10.37
N GLY A 108 16.11 -10.09 9.37
CA GLY A 108 16.69 -11.34 8.90
C GLY A 108 17.76 -11.12 7.84
N ASP A 109 18.70 -12.06 7.78
CA ASP A 109 19.81 -12.09 6.84
C ASP A 109 20.00 -13.53 6.32
N MET A 110 20.03 -13.70 5.00
CA MET A 110 20.23 -15.01 4.37
C MET A 110 21.60 -15.59 4.69
N SER A 111 22.65 -14.77 4.76
CA SER A 111 24.01 -15.22 5.05
C SER A 111 24.16 -15.75 6.48
N ALA A 112 23.34 -15.24 7.40
CA ALA A 112 23.24 -15.73 8.77
C ALA A 112 22.20 -16.85 8.95
N GLY A 113 21.50 -17.25 7.89
CA GLY A 113 20.43 -18.26 7.93
C GLY A 113 19.15 -17.82 8.65
N THR A 114 19.02 -16.53 8.97
CA THR A 114 17.87 -15.96 9.70
C THR A 114 16.77 -15.43 8.77
N LEU A 115 17.07 -15.33 7.47
CA LEU A 115 16.11 -15.07 6.40
C LEU A 115 16.13 -16.20 5.39
N ARG A 116 14.97 -16.74 5.05
CA ARG A 116 14.77 -17.67 3.95
C ARG A 116 13.91 -17.03 2.87
N VAL A 117 14.44 -16.96 1.66
CA VAL A 117 13.74 -16.47 0.48
C VAL A 117 13.29 -17.69 -0.32
N ALA A 118 11.98 -17.85 -0.51
CA ALA A 118 11.42 -19.02 -1.18
C ALA A 118 10.38 -18.62 -2.23
N ARG A 119 10.36 -19.35 -3.34
CA ARG A 119 9.29 -19.20 -4.33
C ARG A 119 8.00 -19.84 -3.81
N THR A 120 6.87 -19.19 -4.02
CA THR A 120 5.55 -19.69 -3.67
C THR A 120 4.46 -19.29 -4.66
N ASN A 121 3.32 -19.97 -4.61
CA ASN A 121 2.09 -19.50 -5.23
C ASN A 121 1.19 -18.89 -4.16
N LEU A 122 0.72 -17.67 -4.38
CA LEU A 122 -0.19 -16.99 -3.47
C LEU A 122 -1.56 -16.80 -4.12
N ARG A 123 -2.63 -17.02 -3.36
CA ARG A 123 -3.98 -16.74 -3.82
C ARG A 123 -4.24 -15.24 -3.82
N HIS A 124 -4.42 -14.66 -5.00
CA HIS A 124 -4.68 -13.24 -5.19
C HIS A 124 -6.01 -13.06 -5.95
N GLY A 125 -7.04 -12.65 -5.22
CA GLY A 125 -8.41 -12.59 -5.73
C GLY A 125 -8.96 -13.99 -6.09
N LYS A 126 -9.39 -14.17 -7.33
CA LYS A 126 -9.89 -15.46 -7.85
C LYS A 126 -8.79 -16.36 -8.43
N GLY A 127 -7.56 -15.88 -8.53
CA GLY A 127 -6.46 -16.60 -9.19
C GLY A 127 -5.29 -16.93 -8.24
N LEU A 128 -4.35 -17.70 -8.77
CA LEU A 128 -3.04 -17.95 -8.15
C LEU A 128 -1.99 -17.15 -8.90
N VAL A 129 -1.08 -16.52 -8.16
CA VAL A 129 0.01 -15.72 -8.69
C VAL A 129 1.34 -16.16 -8.09
N GLY A 130 2.41 -16.09 -8.88
CA GLY A 130 3.77 -16.31 -8.39
C GLY A 130 4.17 -15.20 -7.41
N ALA A 131 4.69 -15.58 -6.24
CA ALA A 131 5.11 -14.66 -5.19
C ALA A 131 6.41 -15.14 -4.53
N VAL A 132 7.13 -14.24 -3.89
CA VAL A 132 8.31 -14.59 -3.09
C VAL A 132 7.98 -14.45 -1.61
N ALA A 133 8.29 -15.50 -0.86
CA ALA A 133 8.19 -15.56 0.59
C ALA A 133 9.51 -15.10 1.22
N LEU A 134 9.46 -14.09 2.07
CA LEU A 134 10.57 -13.65 2.91
C LEU A 134 10.28 -14.14 4.34
N LYS A 135 10.78 -15.32 4.69
CA LYS A 135 10.56 -15.95 5.98
C LYS A 135 11.67 -15.56 6.95
N HIS A 136 11.32 -14.93 8.05
CA HIS A 136 12.25 -14.53 9.10
C HIS A 136 11.65 -14.82 10.48
N ALA A 137 12.41 -14.62 11.57
CA ALA A 137 11.96 -14.95 12.93
C ALA A 137 10.67 -14.21 13.35
N GLY A 138 10.44 -13.01 12.81
CA GLY A 138 9.26 -12.18 13.09
C GLY A 138 8.03 -12.51 12.24
N GLY A 139 8.11 -13.45 11.29
CA GLY A 139 7.00 -13.83 10.44
C GLY A 139 7.39 -14.07 8.99
N THR A 140 6.38 -14.09 8.10
CA THR A 140 6.60 -14.21 6.65
C THR A 140 6.03 -13.00 5.94
N THR A 141 6.88 -12.28 5.23
CA THR A 141 6.48 -11.20 4.33
C THR A 141 6.35 -11.76 2.92
N TRP A 142 5.19 -11.58 2.29
CA TRP A 142 4.97 -12.00 0.90
C TRP A 142 5.13 -10.81 -0.03
N VAL A 143 5.89 -10.98 -1.10
CA VAL A 143 6.08 -9.94 -2.12
C VAL A 143 5.69 -10.44 -3.51
N VAL A 144 5.09 -9.56 -4.29
CA VAL A 144 4.68 -9.80 -5.69
C VAL A 144 5.13 -8.63 -6.57
N PRO A 145 5.40 -8.85 -7.86
CA PRO A 145 5.70 -7.77 -8.79
C PRO A 145 4.43 -6.93 -9.07
N TYR A 146 4.61 -5.74 -9.65
CA TYR A 146 3.46 -4.92 -10.09
C TYR A 146 2.68 -5.61 -11.22
N GLN A 147 3.40 -6.24 -12.15
CA GLN A 147 2.82 -7.08 -13.19
C GLN A 147 2.69 -8.51 -12.68
N LEU A 148 1.47 -8.92 -12.33
CA LEU A 148 1.24 -10.24 -11.74
C LEU A 148 1.72 -11.36 -12.66
N LEU A 149 2.59 -12.22 -12.13
CA LEU A 149 3.03 -13.43 -12.80
C LEU A 149 2.05 -14.56 -12.53
N GLY A 150 1.81 -15.40 -13.55
CA GLY A 150 1.04 -16.62 -13.40
C GLY A 150 1.65 -17.55 -12.35
N ALA A 151 0.82 -18.46 -11.81
CA ALA A 151 1.26 -19.46 -10.86
C ALA A 151 2.35 -20.37 -11.45
N TRP A 152 3.33 -20.75 -10.62
CA TRP A 152 4.36 -21.70 -11.00
C TRP A 152 3.87 -23.14 -10.87
N SER A 153 4.12 -23.95 -11.90
CA SER A 153 3.76 -25.36 -11.91
C SER A 153 4.50 -26.12 -10.79
N GLY A 154 3.79 -27.04 -10.12
CA GLY A 154 4.38 -27.92 -9.10
C GLY A 154 4.59 -27.29 -7.71
N MET A 155 4.34 -25.99 -7.52
CA MET A 155 4.42 -25.34 -6.21
C MET A 155 3.08 -25.32 -5.49
N ARG A 156 3.10 -25.67 -4.20
CA ARG A 156 1.92 -25.54 -3.33
C ARG A 156 1.51 -24.08 -3.20
N ALA A 157 0.21 -23.85 -3.36
CA ALA A 157 -0.40 -22.56 -3.06
C ALA A 157 -0.47 -22.36 -1.54
N VAL A 158 -0.18 -21.14 -1.10
CA VAL A 158 -0.50 -20.71 0.26
C VAL A 158 -2.01 -20.51 0.32
N GLU A 159 -2.68 -21.29 1.15
CA GLU A 159 -4.15 -21.34 1.25
C GLU A 159 -4.77 -20.04 1.76
N HIS A 160 -3.99 -19.23 2.48
CA HIS A 160 -4.46 -17.98 3.07
C HIS A 160 -4.24 -16.81 2.11
N THR A 161 -5.24 -15.94 2.02
CA THR A 161 -5.12 -14.57 1.48
C THR A 161 -4.20 -13.76 2.39
N ALA A 162 -2.90 -14.03 2.33
CA ALA A 162 -1.91 -13.22 3.00
C ALA A 162 -1.77 -11.89 2.25
N GLN A 163 -1.66 -10.78 2.99
CA GLN A 163 -1.39 -9.48 2.38
C GLN A 163 -0.02 -9.53 1.70
N ALA A 164 -0.02 -9.51 0.37
CA ALA A 164 1.19 -9.47 -0.44
C ALA A 164 1.53 -8.02 -0.77
N HIS A 165 2.79 -7.65 -0.57
CA HIS A 165 3.29 -6.33 -0.92
C HIS A 165 3.76 -6.29 -2.37
N ARG A 166 3.30 -5.28 -3.12
CA ARG A 166 3.79 -5.04 -4.47
C ARG A 166 5.16 -4.38 -4.43
N ILE A 167 6.10 -4.91 -5.19
CA ILE A 167 7.45 -4.38 -5.34
C ILE A 167 7.79 -4.17 -6.82
N GLY A 168 8.81 -3.35 -7.07
CA GLY A 168 9.32 -3.13 -8.42
C GLY A 168 9.97 -4.40 -9.00
N ASP A 169 9.82 -4.58 -10.31
CA ASP A 169 10.29 -5.77 -11.02
C ASP A 169 11.80 -6.04 -10.84
N PRO A 170 12.72 -5.04 -10.84
CA PRO A 170 14.14 -5.30 -10.63
C PRO A 170 14.47 -5.93 -9.27
N LEU A 171 13.75 -5.52 -8.21
CA LEU A 171 13.91 -6.10 -6.89
C LEU A 171 13.31 -7.50 -6.82
N PHE A 172 12.16 -7.70 -7.44
CA PHE A 172 11.52 -9.01 -7.51
C PHE A 172 12.40 -10.03 -8.26
N ASP A 173 12.99 -9.64 -9.39
CA ASP A 173 13.90 -10.47 -10.17
C ASP A 173 15.18 -10.81 -9.41
N ALA A 174 15.73 -9.86 -8.64
CA ALA A 174 16.88 -10.11 -7.77
C ALA A 174 16.53 -11.12 -6.67
N LEU A 175 15.36 -11.00 -6.05
CA LEU A 175 14.86 -11.96 -5.06
C LEU A 175 14.64 -13.34 -5.68
N LEU A 176 14.10 -13.44 -6.90
CA LEU A 176 13.90 -14.72 -7.58
C LEU A 176 15.19 -15.48 -7.85
N LYS A 177 16.31 -14.77 -8.08
CA LYS A 177 17.62 -15.39 -8.31
C LYS A 177 18.19 -16.04 -7.06
N VAL A 178 17.86 -15.51 -5.88
CA VAL A 178 18.30 -16.04 -4.58
C VAL A 178 17.25 -16.92 -3.92
N ALA A 179 16.05 -17.01 -4.49
CA ALA A 179 14.97 -17.83 -3.97
C ALA A 179 15.16 -19.32 -4.29
N GLU A 180 15.01 -20.15 -3.26
CA GLU A 180 14.94 -21.61 -3.35
C GLU A 180 13.52 -22.11 -3.69
#